data_AF-A0A2V9T0B7-F1
#
_entry.id   AF-A0A2V9T0B7-F1
#
_cell.length_a   1.000
_cell.length_b   1.000
_cell.length_c   1.000
_cell.angle_alpha   90.00
_cell.angle_beta   90.00
_cell.angle_gamma   90.00
#
_symmetry.space_group_name_H-M   'P 1'
#
loop_
_entity.id
_entity.type
_entity.pdbx_description
1 polymer ?
#
loop_
_entity_poly.entity_id
_entity_poly.type
_entity_poly.pdbx_seq_one_letter_code
_entity_poly.pdbx_strand_id
1 'polypeptide(L)'
;MGTFKVKFRIWNPAQPERVEDLEGYVDTGAAFSWISRERLERLGLKPSRRMPFRTIEGRVLERDMAAVYVGSDGYSVPDVVVMAEPGEISGYGS
;
A
#
# COMPACT_ATOMS: atom_id res chain seq x y z
N MET A 1 -2.73 -18.33 12.44
CA MET A 1 -2.67 -17.31 11.37
C MET A 1 -1.85 -17.86 10.23
N GLY A 2 -2.47 -18.18 9.10
CA GLY A 2 -1.74 -18.53 7.88
C GLY A 2 -1.32 -17.25 7.18
N THR A 3 -0.02 -17.01 7.08
CA THR A 3 0.53 -15.94 6.24
C THR A 3 0.56 -16.44 4.81
N PHE A 4 -0.50 -16.15 4.05
CA PHE A 4 -0.45 -16.37 2.60
C PHE A 4 0.06 -15.09 1.93
N LYS A 5 0.95 -15.28 0.96
CA LYS A 5 1.49 -14.20 0.14
C LYS A 5 0.66 -14.08 -1.13
N VAL A 6 0.33 -12.85 -1.49
CA VAL A 6 -0.35 -12.55 -2.76
C VAL A 6 0.58 -11.75 -3.66
N LYS A 7 0.55 -12.07 -4.95
CA LYS A 7 1.18 -11.27 -5.98
C LYS A 7 0.15 -10.30 -6.51
N PHE A 8 0.52 -9.03 -6.60
CA PHE A 8 -0.34 -7.98 -7.12
C PHE A 8 0.52 -6.93 -7.81
N ARG A 9 -0.11 -6.17 -8.70
CA ARG A 9 0.54 -5.08 -9.42
C ARG A 9 0.02 -3.77 -8.91
N ILE A 10 0.91 -2.78 -8.80
CA ILE A 10 0.53 -1.41 -8.51
C ILE A 10 1.05 -0.45 -9.57
N TRP A 11 0.29 0.61 -9.83
CA TRP A 11 0.72 1.70 -10.70
C TRP A 11 0.00 3.00 -10.38
N ASN A 12 0.55 4.08 -10.92
CA ASN A 12 -0.09 5.38 -10.97
C ASN A 12 -1.02 5.44 -12.19
N PRO A 13 -2.34 5.70 -12.05
CA PRO A 13 -3.24 5.78 -13.21
C PRO A 13 -2.88 6.90 -14.19
N ALA A 14 -2.13 7.92 -13.75
CA ALA A 14 -1.63 8.98 -14.63
C ALA A 14 -0.39 8.55 -15.45
N GLN A 15 0.26 7.45 -15.09
CA GLN A 15 1.45 6.87 -15.74
C GLN A 15 1.29 5.33 -15.82
N PRO A 16 0.31 4.83 -16.60
CA PRO A 16 -0.07 3.41 -16.62
C PRO A 16 1.03 2.48 -17.16
N GLU A 17 2.03 3.02 -17.84
CA GLU A 17 3.21 2.28 -18.30
C GLU A 17 4.20 1.93 -17.18
N ARG A 18 4.11 2.62 -16.02
CA ARG A 18 4.96 2.37 -14.86
C ARG A 18 4.25 1.46 -13.87
N VAL A 19 4.47 0.17 -14.03
CA VAL A 19 3.89 -0.88 -13.18
C VAL A 19 4.98 -1.52 -12.33
N GLU A 20 4.67 -1.77 -11.06
CA GLU A 20 5.52 -2.57 -10.18
C GLU A 20 4.76 -3.81 -9.70
N ASP A 21 5.34 -4.99 -9.94
CA ASP A 21 4.88 -6.26 -9.38
C ASP A 21 5.38 -6.39 -7.94
N LEU A 22 4.45 -6.62 -7.01
CA LEU A 22 4.71 -6.78 -5.58
C LEU A 22 4.25 -8.16 -5.11
N GLU A 23 4.94 -8.66 -4.09
CA GLU A 23 4.50 -9.80 -3.30
C GLU A 23 4.37 -9.35 -1.85
N GLY A 24 3.17 -9.44 -1.29
CA GLY A 24 2.87 -8.95 0.06
C GLY A 24 2.17 -10.00 0.90
N TYR A 25 2.35 -9.90 2.22
CA TYR A 25 1.56 -10.67 3.17
C TYR A 25 0.15 -10.10 3.25
N VAL A 26 -0.86 -10.96 3.22
CA VAL A 26 -2.23 -10.53 3.44
C VAL A 26 -2.53 -10.45 4.93
N ASP A 27 -3.01 -9.28 5.35
CA ASP A 27 -3.58 -9.04 6.67
C ASP A 27 -5.04 -8.57 6.51
N THR A 28 -5.98 -9.50 6.63
CA THR A 28 -7.42 -9.21 6.54
C THR A 28 -7.95 -8.43 7.76
N GLY A 29 -7.13 -8.23 8.80
CA GLY A 29 -7.46 -7.40 9.95
C GLY A 29 -7.01 -5.94 9.79
N ALA A 30 -6.19 -5.65 8.78
CA ALA A 30 -5.70 -4.30 8.52
C ALA A 30 -6.74 -3.51 7.72
N ALA A 31 -7.09 -2.31 8.22
CA ALA A 31 -8.03 -1.42 7.53
C ALA A 31 -7.49 -0.83 6.22
N PHE A 32 -6.16 -0.84 6.03
CA PHE A 32 -5.49 -0.33 4.84
C PHE A 32 -4.26 -1.17 4.53
N SER A 33 -3.91 -1.25 3.25
CA SER A 33 -2.62 -1.73 2.78
C SER A 33 -1.49 -0.74 3.10
N TRP A 34 -0.34 -1.26 3.50
CA TRP A 34 0.89 -0.50 3.77
C TRP A 34 1.95 -0.85 2.73
N ILE A 35 2.35 0.15 1.94
CA ILE A 35 3.34 -0.01 0.88
C ILE A 35 4.47 0.99 1.11
N SER A 36 5.71 0.55 0.92
CA SER A 36 6.90 1.41 1.01
C SER A 36 6.73 2.72 0.25
N ARG A 37 6.93 3.84 0.95
CA ARG A 37 6.91 5.19 0.38
C ARG A 37 7.83 5.29 -0.83
N GLU A 38 9.06 4.80 -0.70
CA GLU A 38 10.07 4.87 -1.76
C GLU A 38 9.55 4.24 -3.06
N ARG A 39 8.90 3.07 -2.97
CA ARG A 39 8.32 2.40 -4.15
C ARG A 39 7.21 3.24 -4.79
N LEU A 40 6.30 3.76 -3.98
CA LEU A 40 5.20 4.60 -4.47
C LEU A 40 5.73 5.88 -5.15
N GLU A 41 6.72 6.54 -4.55
CA GLU A 41 7.32 7.75 -5.10
C GLU A 41 8.05 7.50 -6.43
N ARG A 42 8.73 6.35 -6.59
CA ARG A 42 9.32 5.94 -7.89
C ARG A 42 8.27 5.75 -8.99
N LEU A 43 7.08 5.30 -8.63
CA LEU A 43 5.92 5.21 -9.53
C LEU A 43 5.26 6.58 -9.78
N GLY A 44 5.81 7.66 -9.21
CA GLY A 44 5.30 9.02 -9.35
C GLY A 44 4.04 9.28 -8.55
N LEU A 45 3.70 8.39 -7.61
CA LEU A 45 2.57 8.58 -6.70
C LEU A 45 2.97 9.60 -5.64
N LYS A 46 2.03 10.51 -5.34
CA LYS A 46 2.22 11.56 -4.34
C LYS A 46 1.23 11.37 -3.19
N PRO A 47 1.59 11.81 -1.97
CA PRO A 47 0.64 11.91 -0.87
C PRO A 47 -0.63 12.65 -1.31
N SER A 48 -1.79 12.02 -1.13
CA SER A 48 -3.12 12.61 -1.36
C SER A 48 -3.81 12.98 -0.05
N ARG A 49 -3.43 12.35 1.07
CA ARG A 49 -3.98 12.59 2.40
C ARG A 49 -2.95 12.26 3.47
N ARG A 50 -3.08 12.86 4.65
CA ARG A 50 -2.38 12.46 5.87
C ARG A 50 -3.39 12.10 6.96
N MET A 51 -3.17 11.01 7.69
CA MET A 51 -4.09 10.54 8.74
C MET A 51 -3.34 9.93 9.94
N PRO A 52 -3.92 10.03 11.16
CA PRO A 52 -3.44 9.32 12.33
C PRO A 52 -3.79 7.83 12.28
N PHE A 53 -2.83 6.99 12.67
CA PHE A 53 -2.96 5.55 12.88
C PHE A 53 -2.50 5.20 14.28
N ARG A 54 -3.23 4.33 14.98
CA ARG A 54 -2.83 3.85 16.31
C ARG A 54 -2.11 2.51 16.17
N THR A 55 -0.91 2.42 16.73
CA THR A 55 -0.17 1.16 16.79
C THR A 55 -0.71 0.24 17.88
N ILE A 56 -0.31 -1.03 17.84
CA ILE A 56 -0.61 -2.02 18.89
C ILE A 56 -0.08 -1.54 20.27
N GLU A 57 1.01 -0.77 20.28
CA GLU A 57 1.59 -0.16 21.48
C GLU A 57 0.84 1.10 21.96
N GLY A 58 -0.26 1.47 21.31
CA GLY A 58 -1.11 2.61 21.67
C GLY A 58 -0.61 3.97 21.21
N ARG A 59 0.55 4.04 20.54
CA ARG A 59 1.12 5.27 19.99
C ARG A 59 0.34 5.71 18.76
N VAL A 60 0.22 7.03 18.54
CA VAL A 60 -0.39 7.60 17.34
C VAL A 60 0.71 8.01 16.37
N LEU A 61 0.61 7.52 15.15
CA LEU A 61 1.49 7.80 14.03
C LEU A 61 0.73 8.54 12.95
N GLU A 62 1.23 9.68 12.47
CA GLU A 62 0.70 10.35 11.29
C GLU A 62 1.35 9.75 10.03
N ARG A 63 0.55 9.24 9.09
CA ARG A 63 1.07 8.69 7.83
C ARG A 63 0.42 9.34 6.64
N ASP A 64 1.25 9.56 5.62
CA ASP A 64 0.76 9.92 4.30
C ASP A 64 0.10 8.71 3.64
N MET A 65 -0.91 8.99 2.83
CA MET A 65 -1.63 8.01 2.04
C MET A 65 -1.59 8.43 0.57
N ALA A 66 -1.61 7.46 -0.32
CA ALA A 66 -1.64 7.69 -1.76
C ALA A 66 -2.73 6.85 -2.43
N ALA A 67 -3.40 7.42 -3.41
CA ALA A 67 -4.33 6.68 -4.26
C ALA A 67 -3.53 5.95 -5.35
N VAL A 68 -3.76 4.65 -5.49
CA VAL A 68 -3.07 3.77 -6.44
C VAL A 68 -4.07 2.96 -7.22
N TYR A 69 -3.65 2.36 -8.33
CA TYR A 69 -4.39 1.24 -8.90
C TYR A 69 -3.69 -0.05 -8.49
N VAL A 70 -4.48 -1.02 -8.05
CA VAL A 70 -4.04 -2.38 -7.73
C VAL A 70 -4.66 -3.34 -8.72
N GLY A 71 -3.90 -4.32 -9.20
CA GLY A 71 -4.41 -5.35 -10.08
C GLY A 71 -3.91 -6.76 -9.76
N SER A 72 -4.80 -7.73 -9.90
CA SER A 72 -4.54 -9.18 -9.82
C SER A 72 -5.46 -9.91 -10.80
N ASP A 73 -4.96 -11.00 -11.40
CA ASP A 73 -5.77 -11.95 -12.20
C ASP A 73 -6.68 -11.31 -13.26
N GLY A 74 -6.19 -10.27 -13.94
CA GLY A 74 -6.91 -9.57 -15.00
C GLY A 74 -7.91 -8.50 -14.51
N TYR A 75 -8.07 -8.33 -13.20
CA TYR A 75 -8.87 -7.27 -12.60
C TYR A 75 -7.98 -6.15 -12.08
N SER A 76 -8.52 -4.93 -12.07
CA SER A 76 -7.87 -3.77 -11.48
C SER A 76 -8.87 -2.84 -10.82
N VAL A 77 -8.52 -2.32 -9.65
CA VAL A 77 -9.34 -1.38 -8.89
C VAL A 77 -8.49 -0.23 -8.36
N PRO A 78 -9.05 0.98 -8.22
CA PRO A 78 -8.43 2.02 -7.42
C PRO A 78 -8.44 1.62 -5.94
N ASP A 79 -7.38 1.96 -5.23
CA ASP A 79 -7.22 1.74 -3.79
C ASP A 79 -6.48 2.93 -3.15
N VAL A 80 -6.55 3.05 -1.82
CA VAL A 80 -5.79 4.04 -1.05
C VAL A 80 -4.89 3.31 -0.06
N VAL A 81 -3.59 3.47 -0.25
CA VAL A 81 -2.57 2.80 0.56
C VAL A 81 -1.88 3.77 1.50
N VAL A 82 -1.44 3.26 2.65
CA VAL A 82 -0.56 3.96 3.57
C VAL A 82 0.86 3.92 3.03
N MET A 83 1.52 5.08 2.98
CA MET A 83 2.92 5.20 2.58
C MET A 83 3.80 4.88 3.79
N ALA A 84 4.31 3.65 3.84
CA ALA A 84 5.13 3.15 4.92
C ALA A 84 6.53 3.76 4.90
N GLU A 85 7.01 4.21 6.05
CA GLU A 85 8.36 4.75 6.22
C GLU A 85 9.41 3.62 6.28
N PRO A 86 10.70 3.90 6.01
CA PRO A 86 11.76 2.90 6.14
C PRO A 86 11.77 2.26 7.53
N GLY A 87 11.76 0.92 7.56
CA GLY A 87 11.72 0.13 8.80
C GLY A 87 10.32 -0.26 9.27
N GLU A 88 9.25 0.22 8.61
CA GLU A 88 7.89 -0.24 8.87
C GLU A 88 7.54 -1.48 8.05
N ILE A 89 6.71 -2.36 8.62
CA ILE A 89 6.27 -3.59 7.95
C ILE A 89 5.31 -3.20 6.82
N SER A 90 5.64 -3.62 5.59
CA SER A 90 4.73 -3.53 4.45
C SER A 90 3.83 -4.76 4.40
N GLY A 91 2.54 -4.56 4.12
CA GLY A 91 1.52 -5.61 4.09
C GLY A 91 0.32 -5.19 3.26
N TYR A 92 -0.38 -6.14 2.67
CA TYR A 92 -1.59 -5.90 1.89
C TYR A 92 -2.83 -6.20 2.75
N GLY A 93 -3.67 -5.20 2.96
CA GLY A 93 -4.97 -5.31 3.62
C GLY A 93 -6.07 -4.88 2.65
N SER A 94 -7.17 -5.64 2.63
CA SER A 94 -8.35 -5.42 1.78
C SER A 94 -9.59 -5.25 2.62
#